data_AF-A0A833EQJ1-F1
#
_entry.id   AF-A0A833EQJ1-F1
#
_cell.length_a   1.000
_cell.length_b   1.000
_cell.length_c   1.000
_cell.angle_alpha   90.00
_cell.angle_beta   90.00
_cell.angle_gamma   90.00
#
_symmetry.space_group_name_H-M   'P 1'
#
loop_
_entity.id
_entity.type
_entity.pdbx_description
1 polymer ?
#
loop_
_entity_poly.entity_id
_entity_poly.type
_entity_poly.pdbx_seq_one_letter_code
_entity_poly.pdbx_strand_id
1 'polypeptide(L)'
;MMNNQISRIRIHVGFKSIVVFLFAVFFTGCGSIMRKMPIQMARSSQIDFYKQYYTFGEETDIVKAQGIVARLMGSKETWVHFTKKYARTNEEFLADIKHKRFYIQGSINLTTYLSPNDHDLFFVDATGRYAVVYLNRQGEKDVIFTADYAVKNIPFSIKNDILTKQKLKIKVSQVLIRHFTISNASNTNHILDDLPLFFEIKLEKVGKSNQVFRMKYEQHDGQPQQHDVYFEGEKIGYMLFDKLPYNNAKLFDLRGRGFLRKDYD
;
A
#
# COMPACT_ATOMS: atom_id res chain seq x y z
N MET A 1 -8.80 5.09 -103.04
CA MET A 1 -8.54 5.89 -101.83
C MET A 1 -9.09 5.10 -100.65
N MET A 2 -8.28 4.20 -100.09
CA MET A 2 -7.50 4.35 -98.84
C MET A 2 -8.37 4.33 -97.57
N ASN A 3 -8.18 3.22 -96.84
CA ASN A 3 -8.65 2.90 -95.50
C ASN A 3 -8.39 3.99 -94.47
N ASN A 4 -9.22 4.07 -93.43
CA ASN A 4 -8.71 4.01 -92.07
C ASN A 4 -9.75 3.48 -91.08
N GLN A 5 -9.49 2.27 -90.58
CA GLN A 5 -10.14 1.68 -89.43
C GLN A 5 -9.69 2.41 -88.16
N ILE A 6 -10.64 2.84 -87.33
CA ILE A 6 -10.35 3.25 -85.96
C ILE A 6 -10.48 1.99 -85.09
N SER A 7 -9.34 1.45 -84.70
CA SER A 7 -9.23 0.36 -83.72
C SER A 7 -9.62 0.87 -82.34
N ARG A 8 -10.61 0.21 -81.72
CA ARG A 8 -10.92 0.37 -80.30
C ARG A 8 -9.85 -0.33 -79.49
N ILE A 9 -8.92 0.43 -78.91
CA ILE A 9 -8.02 -0.07 -77.87
C ILE A 9 -8.86 -0.29 -76.61
N ARG A 10 -9.25 -1.56 -76.38
CA ARG A 10 -9.71 -2.01 -75.06
C ARG A 10 -8.50 -2.02 -74.13
N ILE A 11 -8.40 -1.00 -73.29
CA ILE A 11 -7.52 -1.03 -72.13
C ILE A 11 -8.12 -2.04 -71.14
N HIS A 12 -7.67 -3.29 -71.19
CA HIS A 12 -7.89 -4.28 -70.16
C HIS A 12 -6.92 -3.99 -69.00
N VAL A 13 -7.18 -2.90 -68.26
CA VAL A 13 -6.54 -2.72 -66.95
C VAL A 13 -7.21 -3.72 -66.03
N GLY A 14 -6.48 -4.79 -65.72
CA GLY A 14 -6.95 -5.91 -64.94
C GLY A 14 -7.53 -5.44 -63.62
N PHE A 15 -8.83 -5.68 -63.45
CA PHE A 15 -9.58 -5.53 -62.19
C PHE A 15 -8.92 -6.31 -61.03
N LYS A 16 -8.02 -7.24 -61.34
CA LYS A 16 -7.23 -8.01 -60.36
C LYS A 16 -6.14 -7.18 -59.67
N SER A 17 -5.60 -6.12 -60.28
CA SER A 17 -4.51 -5.33 -59.69
C SER A 17 -5.00 -4.25 -58.71
N ILE A 18 -6.22 -3.74 -58.89
CA ILE A 18 -6.82 -2.76 -57.98
C ILE A 18 -7.27 -3.42 -56.66
N VAL A 19 -7.75 -4.68 -56.73
CA VAL A 19 -8.14 -5.44 -55.53
C VAL A 19 -6.93 -5.81 -54.66
N VAL A 20 -5.77 -6.09 -55.27
CA VAL A 20 -4.52 -6.37 -54.52
C VAL A 20 -3.99 -5.11 -53.84
N PHE A 21 -4.11 -3.93 -54.46
CA PHE A 21 -3.70 -2.66 -53.85
C PHE A 21 -4.63 -2.23 -52.70
N LEU A 22 -5.94 -2.46 -52.82
CA LEU A 22 -6.92 -2.20 -51.76
C LEU A 22 -6.79 -3.17 -50.57
N PHE A 23 -6.40 -4.43 -50.81
CA PHE A 23 -6.10 -5.38 -49.72
C PHE A 23 -4.80 -5.05 -48.98
N ALA A 24 -3.78 -4.52 -49.68
CA ALA A 24 -2.54 -4.09 -49.03
C ALA A 24 -2.79 -2.93 -48.05
N VAL A 25 -3.65 -1.96 -48.39
CA VAL A 25 -3.97 -0.83 -47.52
C VAL A 25 -4.81 -1.25 -46.30
N PHE A 26 -5.66 -2.27 -46.41
CA PHE A 26 -6.38 -2.83 -45.26
C PHE A 26 -5.49 -3.67 -44.33
N PHE A 27 -4.42 -4.29 -44.83
CA PHE A 27 -3.47 -5.04 -43.98
C PHE A 27 -2.34 -4.17 -43.40
N THR A 28 -2.04 -3.00 -43.98
CA THR A 28 -1.11 -2.02 -43.38
C THR A 28 -1.79 -1.03 -42.43
N GLY A 29 -3.13 -1.02 -42.38
CA GLY A 29 -3.94 -0.15 -41.51
C GLY A 29 -4.15 -0.64 -40.07
N CYS A 30 -3.74 -1.87 -39.74
CA CYS A 30 -3.58 -2.34 -38.36
C CYS A 30 -2.19 -1.99 -37.80
N GLY A 31 -1.62 -0.87 -38.23
CA GLY A 31 -0.66 -0.15 -37.42
C GLY A 31 -1.39 0.38 -36.21
N SER A 32 -1.58 -0.48 -35.20
CA SER A 32 -1.91 -0.05 -33.85
C SER A 32 -1.08 1.19 -33.60
N ILE A 33 -1.73 2.33 -33.41
CA ILE A 33 -1.06 3.52 -32.89
C ILE A 33 -0.53 3.06 -31.55
N MET A 34 0.73 2.60 -31.53
CA MET A 34 1.53 2.41 -30.34
C MET A 34 1.74 3.81 -29.83
N ARG A 35 0.73 4.33 -29.13
CA ARG A 35 0.92 5.35 -28.13
C ARG A 35 1.90 4.71 -27.16
N LYS A 36 3.19 5.03 -27.34
CA LYS A 36 4.18 5.00 -26.27
C LYS A 36 3.61 5.87 -25.17
N MET A 37 2.78 5.30 -24.31
CA MET A 37 2.37 5.99 -23.11
C MET A 37 3.60 5.96 -22.22
N PRO A 38 4.16 7.13 -21.86
CA PRO A 38 5.19 7.16 -20.84
C PRO A 38 4.65 6.46 -19.59
N ILE A 39 5.56 5.92 -18.78
CA ILE A 39 5.36 5.17 -17.54
C ILE A 39 4.71 6.08 -16.46
N GLN A 40 3.57 6.70 -16.77
CA GLN A 40 2.70 7.41 -15.84
C GLN A 40 1.74 6.44 -15.14
N MET A 41 1.73 5.16 -15.53
CA MET A 41 0.88 4.10 -14.94
C MET A 41 1.59 3.20 -13.92
N ALA A 42 2.91 3.24 -13.81
CA ALA A 42 3.62 2.34 -12.90
C ALA A 42 3.86 2.96 -11.52
N ARG A 43 3.15 4.03 -11.16
CA ARG A 43 3.14 4.58 -9.80
C ARG A 43 1.70 4.71 -9.33
N SER A 44 1.34 4.03 -8.25
CA SER A 44 0.05 4.20 -7.58
C SER A 44 0.28 4.81 -6.22
N SER A 45 -0.55 5.75 -5.81
CA SER A 45 -0.54 6.31 -4.46
C SER A 45 -1.93 6.17 -3.86
N GLN A 46 -1.98 5.71 -2.62
CA GLN A 46 -3.20 5.41 -1.91
C GLN A 46 -3.08 5.87 -0.45
N ILE A 47 -4.07 6.62 0.01
CA ILE A 47 -4.14 7.10 1.39
C ILE A 47 -5.22 6.33 2.12
N ASP A 48 -4.85 5.76 3.26
CA ASP A 48 -5.76 4.97 4.10
C ASP A 48 -5.67 5.35 5.56
N PHE A 49 -6.79 5.22 6.24
CA PHE A 49 -6.91 5.42 7.68
C PHE A 49 -7.02 4.09 8.37
N TYR A 50 -6.40 3.97 9.54
CA TYR A 50 -6.34 2.71 10.26
C TYR A 50 -6.44 2.88 11.77
N LYS A 51 -6.87 1.80 12.42
CA LYS A 51 -6.73 1.58 13.86
C LYS A 51 -5.92 0.32 14.10
N GLN A 52 -4.87 0.43 14.89
CA GLN A 52 -4.03 -0.67 15.32
C GLN A 52 -4.27 -0.97 16.80
N TYR A 53 -4.55 -2.23 17.09
CA TYR A 53 -4.75 -2.79 18.41
C TYR A 53 -3.65 -3.78 18.73
N TYR A 54 -3.33 -3.89 20.01
CA TYR A 54 -2.37 -4.86 20.52
C TYR A 54 -3.07 -6.09 21.10
N THR A 55 -2.41 -7.25 21.08
CA THR A 55 -3.00 -8.54 21.47
C THR A 55 -2.37 -9.18 22.70
N PHE A 56 -1.70 -8.40 23.55
CA PHE A 56 -1.06 -8.92 24.77
C PHE A 56 -2.14 -9.48 25.72
N GLY A 57 -2.03 -10.76 26.09
CA GLY A 57 -3.08 -11.49 26.82
C GLY A 57 -2.64 -12.05 28.16
N GLU A 58 -1.36 -12.42 28.26
CA GLU A 58 -0.75 -13.03 29.44
C GLU A 58 0.01 -12.00 30.28
N GLU A 59 0.20 -12.30 31.57
CA GLU A 59 0.91 -11.40 32.48
C GLU A 59 2.40 -11.24 32.12
N THR A 60 3.00 -12.31 31.61
CA THR A 60 4.33 -12.35 31.00
C THR A 60 4.46 -11.41 29.80
N ASP A 61 3.38 -11.21 29.03
CA ASP A 61 3.35 -10.30 27.89
C ASP A 61 3.24 -8.83 28.29
N ILE A 62 2.89 -8.50 29.54
CA ILE A 62 2.72 -7.11 30.00
C ILE A 62 4.05 -6.37 29.98
N VAL A 63 5.10 -6.97 30.52
CA VAL A 63 6.44 -6.37 30.56
C VAL A 63 6.92 -6.07 29.14
N LYS A 64 6.64 -7.00 28.22
CA LYS A 64 6.92 -6.85 26.79
C LYS A 64 6.09 -5.74 26.15
N ALA A 65 4.80 -5.69 26.42
CA ALA A 65 3.89 -4.64 25.96
C ALA A 65 4.36 -3.25 26.42
N GLN A 66 4.69 -3.13 27.70
CA GLN A 66 5.25 -1.92 28.29
C GLN A 66 6.58 -1.53 27.62
N GLY A 67 7.47 -2.50 27.40
CA GLY A 67 8.73 -2.27 26.69
C GLY A 67 8.53 -1.73 25.27
N ILE A 68 7.58 -2.29 24.52
CA ILE A 68 7.22 -1.84 23.17
C ILE A 68 6.63 -0.43 23.22
N VAL A 69 5.65 -0.17 24.09
CA VAL A 69 5.01 1.15 24.22
C VAL A 69 6.03 2.20 24.67
N ALA A 70 6.91 1.88 25.62
CA ALA A 70 7.99 2.77 26.07
C ALA A 70 8.94 3.11 24.92
N ARG A 71 9.33 2.14 24.08
CA ARG A 71 10.15 2.40 22.87
C ARG A 71 9.42 3.26 21.86
N LEU A 72 8.11 3.06 21.65
CA LEU A 72 7.29 3.95 20.81
C LEU A 72 7.21 5.38 21.36
N MET A 73 7.24 5.56 22.69
CA MET A 73 7.27 6.87 23.35
C MET A 73 8.64 7.56 23.27
N GLY A 74 9.73 6.80 23.12
CA GLY A 74 11.08 7.31 22.81
C GLY A 74 11.85 7.95 23.95
N SER A 75 11.18 8.45 24.99
CA SER A 75 11.85 8.97 26.19
C SER A 75 11.31 8.32 27.46
N LYS A 76 12.22 8.08 28.41
CA LYS A 76 11.89 7.52 29.73
C LYS A 76 10.96 8.45 30.52
N GLU A 77 11.12 9.76 30.36
CA GLU A 77 10.31 10.78 31.03
C GLU A 77 8.87 10.75 30.55
N THR A 78 8.64 10.71 29.24
CA THR A 78 7.31 10.54 28.65
C THR A 78 6.65 9.26 29.15
N TRP A 79 7.38 8.15 29.18
CA TRP A 79 6.87 6.89 29.69
C TRP A 79 6.43 7.00 31.17
N VAL A 80 7.22 7.67 32.01
CA VAL A 80 6.87 7.91 33.43
C VAL A 80 5.62 8.78 33.56
N HIS A 81 5.48 9.82 32.74
CA HIS A 81 4.26 10.64 32.74
C HIS A 81 3.03 9.86 32.28
N PHE A 82 3.20 9.03 31.25
CA PHE A 82 2.15 8.15 30.76
C PHE A 82 1.67 7.17 31.83
N THR A 83 2.57 6.45 32.50
CA THR A 83 2.20 5.47 33.53
C THR A 83 1.53 6.15 34.72
N LYS A 84 2.01 7.31 35.17
CA LYS A 84 1.36 8.09 36.23
C LYS A 84 -0.07 8.51 35.87
N LYS A 85 -0.33 8.89 34.61
CA LYS A 85 -1.64 9.40 34.19
C LYS A 85 -2.63 8.29 33.82
N TYR A 86 -2.20 7.27 33.08
CA TYR A 86 -3.09 6.30 32.42
C TYR A 86 -2.89 4.84 32.83
N ALA A 87 -1.72 4.47 33.36
CA ALA A 87 -1.35 3.07 33.60
C ALA A 87 -0.67 2.95 34.97
N ARG A 88 -1.42 3.29 36.03
CA ARG A 88 -0.89 3.48 37.39
C ARG A 88 -0.39 2.17 38.01
N THR A 89 -0.99 1.04 37.60
CA THR A 89 -0.55 -0.32 37.94
C THR A 89 -0.51 -1.23 36.71
N ASN A 90 0.18 -2.37 36.83
CA ASN A 90 0.25 -3.36 35.76
C ASN A 90 -1.11 -4.01 35.50
N GLU A 91 -1.92 -4.24 36.53
CA GLU A 91 -3.25 -4.81 36.41
C GLU A 91 -4.19 -3.87 35.63
N GLU A 92 -4.12 -2.57 35.93
CA GLU A 92 -4.90 -1.56 35.20
C GLU A 92 -4.48 -1.48 33.73
N PHE A 93 -3.18 -1.51 33.46
CA PHE A 93 -2.66 -1.51 32.09
C PHE A 93 -3.10 -2.75 31.31
N LEU A 94 -3.01 -3.94 31.91
CA LEU A 94 -3.47 -5.19 31.27
C LEU A 94 -4.96 -5.15 30.99
N ALA A 95 -5.76 -4.69 31.96
CA ALA A 95 -7.20 -4.53 31.78
C ALA A 95 -7.47 -3.59 30.60
N ASP A 96 -6.79 -2.44 30.52
CA ASP A 96 -7.02 -1.48 29.45
C ASP A 96 -6.58 -2.00 28.07
N ILE A 97 -5.49 -2.78 27.99
CA ILE A 97 -5.08 -3.47 26.74
C ILE A 97 -6.12 -4.52 26.32
N LYS A 98 -6.58 -5.38 27.25
CA LYS A 98 -7.61 -6.40 26.99
C LYS A 98 -8.92 -5.79 26.49
N HIS A 99 -9.30 -4.64 27.05
CA HIS A 99 -10.49 -3.88 26.63
C HIS A 99 -10.26 -2.98 25.41
N LYS A 100 -9.10 -3.07 24.74
CA LYS A 100 -8.74 -2.27 23.56
C LYS A 100 -8.83 -0.76 23.80
N ARG A 101 -8.62 -0.31 25.04
CA ARG A 101 -8.64 1.11 25.42
C ARG A 101 -7.40 1.84 24.95
N PHE A 102 -6.29 1.13 24.75
CA PHE A 102 -5.12 1.64 24.06
C PHE A 102 -5.10 1.18 22.61
N TYR A 103 -5.01 2.13 21.69
CA TYR A 103 -4.82 1.84 20.27
C TYR A 103 -4.03 2.96 19.59
N ILE A 104 -3.45 2.62 18.45
CA ILE A 104 -2.89 3.60 17.53
C ILE A 104 -3.96 3.89 16.47
N GLN A 105 -4.32 5.15 16.27
CA GLN A 105 -5.08 5.57 15.09
C GLN A 105 -4.17 6.35 14.16
N GLY A 106 -4.26 6.15 12.85
CA GLY A 106 -3.37 6.84 11.94
C GLY A 106 -3.85 6.85 10.51
N SER A 107 -2.99 7.41 9.67
CA SER A 107 -3.11 7.35 8.22
C SER A 107 -1.80 6.93 7.61
N ILE A 108 -1.88 6.17 6.52
CA ILE A 108 -0.75 5.75 5.69
C ILE A 108 -1.02 6.19 4.26
N ASN A 109 -0.10 6.98 3.70
CA ASN A 109 -0.02 7.25 2.28
C ASN A 109 1.03 6.32 1.68
N LEU A 110 0.56 5.25 1.06
CA LEU A 110 1.37 4.22 0.43
C LEU A 110 1.51 4.52 -1.06
N THR A 111 2.75 4.57 -1.54
CA THR A 111 3.10 4.72 -2.95
C THR A 111 3.80 3.46 -3.42
N THR A 112 3.26 2.81 -4.44
CA THR A 112 3.91 1.69 -5.13
C THR A 112 4.50 2.17 -6.45
N TYR A 113 5.64 1.64 -6.85
CA TYR A 113 6.13 1.83 -8.22
C TYR A 113 6.94 0.66 -8.76
N LEU A 114 6.82 0.38 -10.06
CA LEU A 114 7.57 -0.73 -10.68
C LEU A 114 9.05 -0.41 -10.83
N SER A 115 9.89 -1.45 -10.72
CA SER A 115 11.31 -1.31 -11.04
C SER A 115 11.50 -1.06 -12.55
N PRO A 116 12.32 -0.08 -12.95
CA PRO A 116 12.65 0.14 -14.36
C PRO A 116 13.55 -0.96 -14.94
N ASN A 117 14.27 -1.69 -14.07
CA ASN A 117 15.31 -2.64 -14.47
C ASN A 117 14.91 -4.11 -14.30
N ASP A 118 13.85 -4.39 -13.54
CA ASP A 118 13.41 -5.76 -13.27
C ASP A 118 11.88 -5.82 -13.25
N HIS A 119 11.32 -6.56 -14.20
CA HIS A 119 9.88 -6.70 -14.32
C HIS A 119 9.26 -7.54 -13.20
N ASP A 120 9.99 -8.32 -12.40
CA ASP A 120 9.41 -8.98 -11.23
C ASP A 120 9.40 -8.09 -9.99
N LEU A 121 10.18 -7.00 -9.98
CA LEU A 121 10.32 -6.14 -8.82
C LEU A 121 9.43 -4.89 -8.88
N PHE A 122 8.97 -4.49 -7.70
CA PHE A 122 8.38 -3.18 -7.45
C PHE A 122 8.81 -2.70 -6.08
N PHE A 123 8.63 -1.41 -5.84
CA PHE A 123 9.03 -0.75 -4.62
C PHE A 123 7.82 -0.11 -3.95
N VAL A 124 7.90 -0.02 -2.63
CA VAL A 124 6.92 0.67 -1.81
C VAL A 124 7.61 1.76 -0.99
N ASP A 125 7.14 2.97 -1.17
CA ASP A 125 7.36 4.09 -0.26
C ASP A 125 6.07 4.33 0.54
N ALA A 126 6.19 4.80 1.78
CA ALA A 126 5.03 5.29 2.50
C ALA A 126 5.39 6.42 3.46
N THR A 127 4.43 7.31 3.70
CA THR A 127 4.48 8.29 4.78
C THR A 127 3.18 8.21 5.57
N GLY A 128 3.20 8.60 6.83
CA GLY A 128 1.98 8.59 7.61
C GLY A 128 2.10 9.38 8.90
N ARG A 129 0.94 9.60 9.51
CA ARG A 129 0.79 10.22 10.83
C ARG A 129 -0.05 9.31 11.69
N TYR A 130 0.36 9.08 12.92
CA TYR A 130 -0.43 8.34 13.89
C TYR A 130 -0.58 9.11 15.20
N ALA A 131 -1.60 8.76 15.95
CA ALA A 131 -1.87 9.19 17.31
C ALA A 131 -2.00 7.95 18.19
N VAL A 132 -1.31 7.95 19.33
CA VAL A 132 -1.57 6.96 20.38
C VAL A 132 -2.73 7.47 21.21
N VAL A 133 -3.80 6.69 21.28
CA VAL A 133 -5.06 7.07 21.91
C VAL A 133 -5.32 6.16 23.09
N TYR A 134 -5.78 6.79 24.17
CA TYR A 134 -6.40 6.13 25.30
C TYR A 134 -7.89 6.44 25.32
N LEU A 135 -8.73 5.41 25.46
CA LEU A 135 -10.14 5.55 25.84
C LEU A 135 -10.24 5.37 27.33
N ASN A 136 -10.63 6.42 28.05
CA ASN A 136 -10.88 6.28 29.47
C ASN A 136 -12.07 5.36 29.76
N ARG A 137 -12.29 5.04 31.03
CA ARG A 137 -13.35 4.09 31.44
C ARG A 137 -14.77 4.61 31.15
N GLN A 138 -14.90 5.92 30.89
CA GLN A 138 -16.11 6.61 30.51
C GLN A 138 -16.29 6.69 28.98
N GLY A 139 -15.32 6.20 28.19
CA GLY A 139 -15.35 6.20 26.72
C GLY A 139 -14.83 7.48 26.07
N GLU A 140 -14.31 8.42 26.86
CA GLU A 140 -13.73 9.65 26.34
C GLU A 140 -12.32 9.39 25.79
N LYS A 141 -12.01 10.03 24.67
CA LYS A 141 -10.72 9.89 23.98
C LYS A 141 -9.72 10.89 24.53
N ASP A 142 -8.57 10.38 24.95
CA ASP A 142 -7.38 11.19 25.22
C ASP A 142 -6.26 10.81 24.25
N VAL A 143 -5.73 11.80 23.54
CA VAL A 143 -4.59 11.60 22.63
C VAL A 143 -3.33 11.80 23.45
N ILE A 144 -2.53 10.76 23.61
CA ILE A 144 -1.29 10.80 24.42
C ILE A 144 -0.19 11.52 23.66
N PHE A 145 0.00 11.14 22.39
CA PHE A 145 0.93 11.81 21.48
C PHE A 145 0.57 11.52 20.03
N THR A 146 1.10 12.33 19.15
CA THR A 146 1.07 12.10 17.70
C THR A 146 2.48 11.98 17.15
N ALA A 147 2.65 11.22 16.08
CA ALA A 147 3.93 11.11 15.41
C ALA A 147 3.81 10.92 13.90
N ASP A 148 4.78 11.47 13.19
CA ASP A 148 4.97 11.25 11.75
C ASP A 148 5.97 10.12 11.52
N TYR A 149 5.74 9.29 10.51
CA TYR A 149 6.63 8.20 10.14
C TYR A 149 6.82 8.07 8.64
N ALA A 150 7.95 7.47 8.26
CA ALA A 150 8.29 7.17 6.89
C ALA A 150 8.73 5.72 6.72
N VAL A 151 8.37 5.16 5.57
CA VAL A 151 8.82 3.89 5.00
C VAL A 151 9.53 4.26 3.71
N LYS A 152 10.77 3.79 3.53
CA LYS A 152 11.57 4.13 2.35
C LYS A 152 11.95 2.89 1.55
N ASN A 153 11.56 2.91 0.28
CA ASN A 153 12.04 2.10 -0.83
C ASN A 153 12.16 0.60 -0.51
N ILE A 154 11.07 0.00 -0.03
CA ILE A 154 11.05 -1.44 0.27
C ILE A 154 10.80 -2.22 -1.02
N PRO A 155 11.74 -3.08 -1.47
CA PRO A 155 11.55 -3.90 -2.66
C PRO A 155 10.66 -5.11 -2.35
N PHE A 156 9.83 -5.47 -3.32
CA PHE A 156 8.98 -6.65 -3.30
C PHE A 156 8.99 -7.36 -4.66
N SER A 157 8.88 -8.69 -4.62
CA SER A 157 8.73 -9.55 -5.80
C SER A 157 7.26 -9.79 -6.09
N ILE A 158 6.86 -9.66 -7.34
CA ILE A 158 5.50 -9.95 -7.76
C ILE A 158 5.23 -11.43 -7.75
N LYS A 159 6.17 -12.26 -8.21
CA LYS A 159 6.01 -13.70 -8.12
C LYS A 159 5.85 -14.15 -6.66
N ASN A 160 6.75 -13.73 -5.78
CA ASN A 160 6.79 -14.27 -4.42
C ASN A 160 5.83 -13.55 -3.46
N ASP A 161 5.87 -12.22 -3.38
CA ASP A 161 5.13 -11.49 -2.34
C ASP A 161 3.67 -11.26 -2.74
N ILE A 162 3.40 -11.12 -4.03
CA ILE A 162 2.04 -10.93 -4.54
C ILE A 162 1.37 -12.24 -4.90
N LEU A 163 1.89 -12.97 -5.89
CA LEU A 163 1.19 -14.13 -6.44
C LEU A 163 1.18 -15.31 -5.47
N THR A 164 2.28 -15.54 -4.75
CA THR A 164 2.37 -16.62 -3.76
C THR A 164 1.87 -16.20 -2.38
N LYS A 165 2.45 -15.16 -1.77
CA LYS A 165 2.14 -14.81 -0.36
C LYS A 165 0.92 -13.90 -0.19
N GLN A 166 0.54 -13.14 -1.22
CA GLN A 166 -0.56 -12.14 -1.20
C GLN A 166 -0.47 -11.16 -0.03
N LYS A 167 0.75 -10.72 0.31
CA LYS A 167 0.96 -9.82 1.45
C LYS A 167 2.23 -8.97 1.28
N LEU A 168 2.18 -7.74 1.80
CA LEU A 168 3.31 -6.82 1.86
C LEU A 168 3.77 -6.67 3.30
N LYS A 169 5.03 -7.02 3.58
CA LYS A 169 5.64 -6.77 4.88
C LYS A 169 6.42 -5.46 4.85
N ILE A 170 5.83 -4.40 5.38
CA ILE A 170 6.33 -3.04 5.32
C ILE A 170 7.00 -2.69 6.64
N LYS A 171 8.31 -2.38 6.63
CA LYS A 171 9.05 -1.90 7.80
C LYS A 171 8.94 -0.38 7.93
N VAL A 172 8.59 0.14 9.10
CA VAL A 172 8.72 1.57 9.39
C VAL A 172 10.21 1.91 9.49
N SER A 173 10.69 2.76 8.58
CA SER A 173 12.12 3.10 8.51
C SER A 173 12.49 4.17 9.53
N GLN A 174 11.63 5.17 9.72
CA GLN A 174 11.91 6.34 10.58
C GLN A 174 10.63 6.86 11.23
N VAL A 175 10.72 7.28 12.49
CA VAL A 175 9.72 8.13 13.15
C VAL A 175 10.32 9.55 13.23
N LEU A 176 9.68 10.50 12.58
CA LEU A 176 10.25 11.81 12.24
C LEU A 176 10.03 12.86 13.34
N ILE A 177 8.77 13.07 13.74
CA ILE A 177 8.39 14.12 14.70
C ILE A 177 7.38 13.54 15.67
N ARG A 178 7.50 13.86 16.96
CA ARG A 178 6.55 13.49 18.01
C ARG A 178 6.03 14.73 18.73
N HIS A 179 4.71 14.83 18.85
CA HIS A 179 4.04 15.87 19.62
C HIS A 179 3.32 15.24 20.80
N PHE A 180 3.78 15.56 22.02
CA PHE A 180 3.12 15.14 23.25
C PHE A 180 2.08 16.17 23.66
N THR A 181 0.89 15.72 24.04
CA THR A 181 -0.19 16.59 24.53
C THR A 181 -0.09 16.84 26.04
N ILE A 182 0.78 16.12 26.75
CA ILE A 182 1.00 16.26 28.18
C ILE A 182 1.85 17.51 28.42
N SER A 183 1.27 18.52 29.08
CA SER A 183 1.78 19.91 29.24
C SER A 183 3.21 20.06 29.78
N ASN A 184 3.78 19.02 30.41
CA ASN A 184 5.10 19.06 31.04
C ASN A 184 6.15 18.19 30.32
N ALA A 185 5.78 17.49 29.26
CA ALA A 185 6.75 16.81 28.40
C ALA A 185 7.24 17.82 27.36
N SER A 186 8.54 18.12 27.35
CA SER A 186 9.14 18.94 26.30
C SER A 186 8.80 18.34 24.93
N ASN A 187 8.33 19.16 23.98
CA ASN A 187 8.25 18.76 22.58
C ASN A 187 9.66 18.46 22.10
N THR A 188 10.01 17.18 22.08
CA THR A 188 11.31 16.71 21.64
C THR A 188 11.20 16.20 20.21
N ASN A 189 11.97 16.80 19.31
CA ASN A 189 12.25 16.23 17.99
C ASN A 189 13.16 15.00 18.17
N HIS A 190 12.61 13.90 18.68
CA HIS A 190 13.32 12.63 18.71
C HIS A 190 13.05 11.90 17.39
N ILE A 191 13.94 12.11 16.42
CA ILE A 191 14.08 11.20 15.29
C ILE A 191 14.41 9.84 15.90
N LEU A 192 13.50 8.89 15.77
CA LEU A 192 13.70 7.52 16.17
C LEU A 192 14.09 6.80 14.88
N ASP A 193 15.40 6.72 14.65
CA ASP A 193 15.92 5.92 13.55
C ASP A 193 15.74 4.43 13.88
N ASP A 194 15.26 3.67 12.91
CA ASP A 194 15.12 2.20 12.97
C ASP A 194 14.20 1.66 14.08
N LEU A 195 12.92 2.09 14.07
CA LEU A 195 11.89 1.36 14.81
C LEU A 195 11.66 0.00 14.12
N PRO A 196 11.91 -1.17 14.75
CA PRO A 196 11.74 -2.49 14.13
C PRO A 196 10.25 -2.90 14.08
N LEU A 197 9.37 -1.97 13.71
CA LEU A 197 7.94 -2.14 13.56
C LEU A 197 7.64 -2.51 12.09
N PHE A 198 6.89 -3.59 11.90
CA PHE A 198 6.46 -4.06 10.58
C PHE A 198 4.95 -4.20 10.51
N PHE A 199 4.39 -3.78 9.38
CA PHE A 199 3.00 -4.01 9.02
C PHE A 199 2.94 -5.10 7.95
N GLU A 200 2.18 -6.17 8.20
CA GLU A 200 1.88 -7.17 7.17
C GLU A 200 0.51 -6.87 6.57
N ILE A 201 0.53 -6.18 5.44
CA ILE A 201 -0.67 -5.78 4.70
C ILE A 201 -1.10 -6.92 3.79
N LYS A 202 -2.23 -7.56 4.12
CA LYS A 202 -2.89 -8.56 3.27
C LYS A 202 -3.48 -7.92 2.03
N LEU A 203 -3.28 -8.59 0.91
CA LEU A 203 -3.74 -8.17 -0.40
C LEU A 203 -4.81 -9.12 -0.93
N GLU A 204 -5.61 -8.62 -1.86
CA GLU A 204 -6.56 -9.45 -2.61
C GLU A 204 -6.61 -9.06 -4.09
N LYS A 205 -7.06 -10.03 -4.90
CA LYS A 205 -7.31 -9.83 -6.33
C LYS A 205 -8.59 -9.02 -6.55
N VAL A 206 -8.56 -8.13 -7.53
CA VAL A 206 -9.76 -7.40 -7.94
C VAL A 206 -10.56 -8.24 -8.94
N GLY A 207 -11.74 -8.68 -8.51
CA GLY A 207 -12.63 -9.53 -9.31
C GLY A 207 -11.97 -10.86 -9.70
N LYS A 208 -12.05 -11.24 -10.98
CA LYS A 208 -11.42 -12.46 -11.53
C LYS A 208 -10.01 -12.22 -12.10
N SER A 209 -9.43 -11.03 -11.90
CA SER A 209 -8.13 -10.69 -12.49
C SER A 209 -6.98 -11.30 -11.70
N ASN A 210 -6.03 -11.95 -12.38
CA ASN A 210 -4.77 -12.40 -11.79
C ASN A 210 -3.67 -11.30 -11.83
N GLN A 211 -4.01 -10.10 -12.27
CA GLN A 211 -3.05 -9.04 -12.59
C GLN A 211 -3.35 -7.72 -11.87
N VAL A 212 -4.46 -7.62 -11.14
CA VAL A 212 -4.88 -6.39 -10.46
C VAL A 212 -5.15 -6.69 -9.00
N PHE A 213 -4.53 -5.92 -8.11
CA PHE A 213 -4.54 -6.20 -6.68
C PHE A 213 -4.81 -4.93 -5.87
N ARG A 214 -5.40 -5.10 -4.69
CA ARG A 214 -5.69 -4.04 -3.72
C ARG A 214 -5.43 -4.51 -2.29
N MET A 215 -5.39 -3.56 -1.34
CA MET A 215 -5.45 -3.91 0.08
C MET A 215 -6.78 -4.57 0.39
N LYS A 216 -6.75 -5.61 1.22
CA LYS A 216 -7.96 -6.32 1.64
C LYS A 216 -8.55 -5.63 2.86
N TYR A 217 -9.72 -5.00 2.75
CA TYR A 217 -10.36 -4.28 3.86
C TYR A 217 -11.33 -5.14 4.66
N GLU A 218 -11.96 -6.12 4.01
CA GLU A 218 -13.01 -6.93 4.59
C GLU A 218 -12.77 -8.41 4.30
N GLN A 219 -13.24 -9.25 5.21
CA GLN A 219 -13.34 -10.69 5.02
C GLN A 219 -14.62 -11.04 4.25
N HIS A 220 -14.74 -12.30 3.84
CA HIS A 220 -15.90 -12.78 3.09
C HIS A 220 -17.22 -12.69 3.88
N ASP A 221 -17.15 -12.61 5.20
CA ASP A 221 -18.29 -12.46 6.12
C ASP A 221 -18.62 -11.00 6.47
N GLY A 222 -17.97 -10.04 5.80
CA GLY A 222 -18.16 -8.60 6.03
C GLY A 222 -17.44 -8.06 7.27
N GLN A 223 -16.66 -8.87 7.99
CA GLN A 223 -15.86 -8.38 9.11
C GLN A 223 -14.61 -7.64 8.61
N PRO A 224 -14.15 -6.58 9.30
CA PRO A 224 -12.90 -5.91 8.96
C PRO A 224 -11.72 -6.89 8.92
N GLN A 225 -10.92 -6.81 7.87
CA GLN A 225 -9.71 -7.62 7.73
C GLN A 225 -8.65 -7.14 8.73
N GLN A 226 -8.08 -8.10 9.46
CA GLN A 226 -6.93 -7.87 10.33
C GLN A 226 -5.62 -8.00 9.55
N HIS A 227 -4.81 -6.96 9.60
CA HIS A 227 -3.45 -6.88 9.05
C HIS A 227 -2.47 -7.02 10.21
N ASP A 228 -1.52 -7.93 10.13
CA ASP A 228 -0.72 -8.30 11.31
C ASP A 228 0.36 -7.25 11.58
N VAL A 229 0.58 -6.92 12.85
CA VAL A 229 1.62 -5.96 13.28
C VAL A 229 2.69 -6.69 14.05
N TYR A 230 3.95 -6.48 13.66
CA TYR A 230 5.10 -7.15 14.23
C TYR A 230 6.10 -6.16 14.81
N PHE A 231 6.78 -6.58 15.87
CA PHE A 231 7.91 -5.88 16.45
C PHE A 231 9.03 -6.87 16.70
N GLU A 232 10.23 -6.60 16.18
CA GLU A 232 11.40 -7.49 16.30
C GLU A 232 11.11 -8.95 15.87
N GLY A 233 10.23 -9.13 14.89
CA GLY A 233 9.87 -10.45 14.33
C GLY A 233 8.66 -11.11 14.99
N GLU A 234 8.19 -10.60 16.12
CA GLU A 234 7.06 -11.18 16.86
C GLU A 234 5.77 -10.43 16.58
N LYS A 235 4.65 -11.15 16.45
CA LYS A 235 3.33 -10.51 16.26
C LYS A 235 2.87 -9.91 17.58
N ILE A 236 2.64 -8.60 17.59
CA ILE A 236 2.24 -7.84 18.78
C ILE A 236 0.81 -7.32 18.70
N GLY A 237 0.18 -7.41 17.53
CA GLY A 237 -1.16 -6.89 17.34
C GLY A 237 -1.65 -7.02 15.91
N TYR A 238 -2.68 -6.24 15.61
CA TYR A 238 -3.27 -6.12 14.28
C TYR A 238 -3.74 -4.70 14.00
N MET A 239 -3.78 -4.36 12.72
CA MET A 239 -4.29 -3.14 12.15
C MET A 239 -5.58 -3.45 11.39
N LEU A 240 -6.56 -2.57 11.53
CA LEU A 240 -7.81 -2.54 10.77
C LEU A 240 -7.82 -1.26 9.96
N PHE A 241 -8.05 -1.35 8.65
CA PHE A 241 -8.31 -0.17 7.85
C PHE A 241 -9.76 0.27 7.99
N ASP A 242 -9.99 1.57 8.06
CA ASP A 242 -11.33 2.13 7.99
C ASP A 242 -11.89 1.90 6.59
N LYS A 243 -13.13 1.43 6.49
CA LYS A 243 -13.80 1.24 5.21
C LYS A 243 -14.04 2.59 4.55
N LEU A 244 -13.35 2.87 3.45
CA LEU A 244 -13.59 4.07 2.66
C LEU A 244 -14.77 3.85 1.70
N PRO A 245 -15.62 4.87 1.49
CA PRO A 245 -16.75 4.77 0.56
C PRO A 245 -16.33 4.49 -0.89
N TYR A 246 -15.06 4.77 -1.23
CA TYR A 246 -14.47 4.50 -2.55
C TYR A 246 -13.50 3.31 -2.47
N ASN A 247 -14.04 2.11 -2.23
CA ASN A 247 -13.30 0.86 -1.97
C ASN A 247 -12.55 0.26 -3.20
N ASN A 248 -12.21 1.11 -4.18
CA ASN A 248 -11.76 0.72 -5.52
C ASN A 248 -10.33 1.14 -5.85
N ALA A 249 -9.57 1.68 -4.88
CA ALA A 249 -8.17 2.01 -5.11
C ALA A 249 -7.37 0.72 -5.34
N LYS A 250 -6.80 0.61 -6.55
CA LYS A 250 -5.92 -0.50 -6.94
C LYS A 250 -4.50 -0.13 -6.53
N LEU A 251 -3.82 -1.04 -5.84
CA LEU A 251 -2.43 -0.83 -5.47
C LEU A 251 -1.49 -0.96 -6.66
N PHE A 252 -1.76 -1.92 -7.56
CA PHE A 252 -0.98 -2.11 -8.77
C PHE A 252 -1.76 -2.91 -9.83
N ASP A 253 -1.47 -2.60 -11.09
CA ASP A 253 -2.07 -3.20 -12.28
C ASP A 253 -0.97 -3.71 -13.22
N LEU A 254 -0.89 -5.03 -13.33
CA LEU A 254 0.14 -5.72 -14.10
C LEU A 254 -0.26 -5.95 -15.56
N ARG A 255 -1.48 -5.57 -15.97
CA ARG A 255 -1.99 -5.78 -17.34
C ARG A 255 -1.14 -5.06 -18.39
N GLY A 256 -0.54 -3.91 -18.03
CA GLY A 256 0.35 -3.15 -18.90
C GLY A 256 1.73 -3.77 -19.15
N ARG A 257 2.13 -4.78 -18.38
CA ARG A 257 3.49 -5.35 -18.47
C ARG A 257 3.74 -6.17 -19.73
N GLY A 258 2.69 -6.74 -20.32
CA GLY A 258 2.79 -7.47 -21.59
C GLY A 258 3.27 -6.59 -22.76
N PHE A 259 3.07 -5.27 -22.67
CA PHE A 259 3.49 -4.32 -23.69
C PHE A 259 5.00 -4.00 -23.60
N LEU A 260 5.63 -4.10 -22.43
CA LEU A 260 7.04 -3.74 -22.23
C LEU A 260 8.03 -4.69 -22.91
N ARG A 261 7.72 -5.98 -23.11
CA ARG A 261 8.70 -6.91 -23.70
C ARG A 261 8.92 -6.69 -25.21
N LYS A 262 7.92 -6.18 -25.93
CA LYS A 262 8.01 -5.94 -27.38
C LYS A 262 8.52 -4.53 -27.74
N ASP A 263 8.56 -3.62 -26.76
CA ASP A 263 8.91 -2.22 -26.97
C ASP A 263 10.41 -1.93 -26.69
N TYR A 264 11.14 -2.93 -26.18
CA TYR A 264 12.55 -2.85 -25.76
C TYR A 264 13.48 -3.85 -26.46
N ASP A 265 12.93 -4.75 -27.30
CA ASP A 265 13.69 -5.58 -28.25
C ASP A 265 13.67 -4.89 -29.64
#